data_AF-A0A6I5W6V3-F1
#
_entry.id   AF-A0A6I5W6V3-F1
#
_cell.length_a   1.000
_cell.length_b   1.000
_cell.length_c   1.000
_cell.angle_alpha   90.00
_cell.angle_beta   90.00
_cell.angle_gamma   90.00
#
_symmetry.space_group_name_H-M   'P 1'
#
loop_
_entity.id
_entity.type
_entity.pdbx_description
1 polymer ?
#
loop_
_entity_poly.entity_id
_entity_poly.type
_entity_poly.pdbx_seq_one_letter_code
_entity_poly.pdbx_strand_id
1 'polypeptide(L)'
;MTVVGIFAGMSRKARGGGRLKRRPVSEEERTQAVEEYRKAVGVLQHSAFRNLRTSIANVAIFFGVVSGWLILTGDAEPAALVPMSVSIVGGVLGVSTYLVRRQPFARYLLIGAVVLAVVGLAGTVIASQAAQ
;
A
#
# COMPACT_ATOMS: atom_id res chain seq x y z
N MET A 1 15.17 -25.93 8.90
CA MET A 1 15.95 -24.77 8.38
C MET A 1 15.64 -23.57 9.24
N THR A 2 16.68 -22.98 9.81
CA THR A 2 16.68 -22.44 11.18
C THR A 2 16.84 -20.92 11.14
N VAL A 3 15.82 -20.18 11.58
CA VAL A 3 15.84 -18.71 11.71
C VAL A 3 16.03 -18.35 13.20
N VAL A 4 17.18 -18.69 13.80
CA VAL A 4 17.53 -18.29 15.19
C VAL A 4 19.04 -18.02 15.36
N GLY A 5 19.79 -17.78 14.26
CA GLY A 5 21.26 -17.81 14.27
C GLY A 5 22.03 -16.49 14.11
N ILE A 6 21.41 -15.29 14.14
CA ILE A 6 22.10 -14.03 13.75
C ILE A 6 22.16 -12.98 14.89
N PHE A 7 22.06 -13.39 16.16
CA PHE A 7 22.14 -12.44 17.30
C PHE A 7 23.14 -12.82 18.40
N ALA A 8 24.14 -13.64 18.09
CA ALA A 8 25.12 -14.16 19.07
C ALA A 8 26.56 -13.65 18.86
N GLY A 9 26.76 -12.45 18.31
CA GLY A 9 28.07 -12.10 17.74
C GLY A 9 28.61 -10.69 17.92
N MET A 10 28.11 -9.85 18.83
CA MET A 10 28.76 -8.53 19.10
C MET A 10 28.66 -8.12 20.56
N SER A 11 29.31 -8.89 21.42
CA SER A 11 29.81 -8.40 22.70
C SER A 11 31.33 -8.53 22.70
N ARG A 12 32.03 -7.43 22.40
CA ARG A 12 33.40 -7.20 22.88
C ARG A 12 33.85 -5.74 22.65
N LYS A 13 34.30 -5.14 23.75
CA LYS A 13 35.13 -3.93 23.92
C LYS A 13 34.44 -2.56 23.86
N ALA A 14 34.06 -2.12 25.06
CA ALA A 14 34.34 -0.76 25.49
C ALA A 14 35.87 -0.54 25.56
N ARG A 15 36.41 0.48 24.88
CA ARG A 15 37.71 1.12 25.21
C ARG A 15 37.89 2.44 24.44
N GLY A 16 38.06 3.52 25.20
CA GLY A 16 38.75 4.73 24.74
C GLY A 16 37.86 5.91 24.35
N GLY A 17 37.53 6.76 25.32
CA GLY A 17 37.06 8.12 25.08
C GLY A 17 38.19 9.00 24.54
N GLY A 18 38.59 8.79 23.30
CA GLY A 18 39.36 9.77 22.54
C GLY A 18 38.38 10.81 21.98
N ARG A 19 38.64 12.10 22.21
CA ARG A 19 38.00 13.15 21.42
C ARG A 19 38.25 12.82 19.95
N LEU A 20 37.26 12.26 19.26
CA LEU A 20 37.27 12.10 17.81
C LEU A 20 37.40 13.50 17.24
N LYS A 21 38.63 13.89 16.92
CA LYS A 21 38.97 15.11 16.20
C LYS A 21 38.15 15.02 14.92
N ARG A 22 37.05 15.78 14.82
CA ARG A 22 36.15 15.73 13.66
C ARG A 22 37.02 15.94 12.42
N ARG A 23 37.19 14.87 11.64
CA ARG A 23 37.88 14.95 10.36
C ARG A 23 37.11 15.97 9.51
N PRO A 24 37.76 17.00 8.96
CA PRO A 24 37.09 17.89 8.03
C PRO A 24 36.65 17.03 6.83
N VAL A 25 35.34 16.85 6.70
CA VAL A 25 34.72 16.13 5.58
C VAL A 25 34.99 16.96 4.33
N SER A 26 35.72 16.40 3.37
CA SER A 26 36.03 17.08 2.12
C SER A 26 34.75 17.34 1.32
N GLU A 27 34.75 18.35 0.44
CA GLU A 27 33.58 18.62 -0.41
C GLU A 27 33.24 17.43 -1.31
N GLU A 28 34.24 16.65 -1.70
CA GLU A 28 34.07 15.39 -2.44
C GLU A 28 33.33 14.32 -1.62
N GLU A 29 33.73 14.10 -0.35
CA GLU A 29 33.03 13.18 0.56
C GLU A 29 31.58 13.64 0.82
N ARG A 30 31.33 14.96 0.91
CA ARG A 30 29.96 15.50 1.03
C ARG A 30 29.13 15.24 -0.21
N THR A 31 29.70 15.43 -1.40
CA THR A 31 28.99 15.27 -2.67
C THR A 31 28.62 13.80 -2.90
N GLN A 32 29.54 12.87 -2.61
CA GLN A 32 29.28 11.44 -2.66
C GLN A 32 28.18 11.02 -1.66
N ALA A 33 28.24 11.52 -0.43
CA ALA A 33 27.22 11.23 0.58
C ALA A 33 25.82 11.75 0.17
N VAL A 34 25.74 12.91 -0.50
CA VAL A 34 24.47 13.46 -1.02
C VAL A 34 23.93 12.59 -2.17
N GLU A 35 24.79 12.13 -3.08
CA GLU A 35 24.38 11.28 -4.19
C GLU A 35 23.90 9.90 -3.71
N GLU A 36 24.60 9.31 -2.74
CA GLU A 36 24.21 8.05 -2.11
C GLU A 36 22.88 8.20 -1.36
N TYR A 37 22.68 9.29 -0.63
CA TYR A 37 21.41 9.61 0.01
C TYR A 37 20.28 9.77 -1.00
N ARG A 38 20.50 10.51 -2.11
CA ARG A 38 19.49 10.66 -3.17
C ARG A 38 19.10 9.32 -3.79
N LYS A 39 20.07 8.45 -4.03
CA LYS A 39 19.83 7.11 -4.55
C LYS A 39 19.04 6.26 -3.57
N ALA A 40 19.40 6.29 -2.28
CA ALA A 40 18.68 5.59 -1.23
C ALA A 40 17.23 6.08 -1.09
N VAL A 41 17.01 7.40 -1.09
CA VAL A 41 15.67 8.01 -1.08
C VAL A 41 14.88 7.61 -2.32
N GLY A 42 15.49 7.61 -3.51
CA GLY A 42 14.82 7.21 -4.75
C GLY A 42 14.34 5.76 -4.72
N VAL A 43 15.16 4.83 -4.22
CA VAL A 43 14.78 3.42 -4.04
C VAL A 43 13.65 3.28 -3.03
N LEU A 44 13.73 4.02 -1.91
CA LEU A 44 12.70 4.00 -0.88
C LEU A 44 11.35 4.52 -1.41
N GLN A 45 11.36 5.67 -2.10
CA GLN A 45 10.17 6.25 -2.71
C GLN A 45 9.55 5.30 -3.73
N HIS A 46 10.35 4.69 -4.60
CA HIS A 46 9.86 3.74 -5.59
C HIS A 46 9.18 2.54 -4.94
N SER A 47 9.79 1.98 -3.88
CA SER A 47 9.21 0.88 -3.11
C SER A 47 7.92 1.31 -2.39
N ALA A 48 7.92 2.47 -1.75
CA ALA A 48 6.78 3.02 -1.02
C ALA A 48 5.57 3.26 -1.94
N PHE A 49 5.78 3.87 -3.11
CA PHE A 49 4.72 4.10 -4.09
C PHE A 49 4.14 2.78 -4.62
N ARG A 50 4.99 1.80 -4.90
CA ARG A 50 4.53 0.46 -5.33
C ARG A 50 3.69 -0.19 -4.24
N ASN A 51 4.14 -0.14 -2.99
CA ASN A 51 3.45 -0.73 -1.86
C ASN A 51 2.09 -0.04 -1.62
N LEU A 52 2.05 1.30 -1.65
CA LEU A 52 0.82 2.08 -1.51
C LEU A 52 -0.20 1.69 -2.59
N ARG A 53 0.24 1.57 -3.85
CA ARG A 53 -0.63 1.16 -4.95
C ARG A 53 -1.23 -0.23 -4.72
N THR A 54 -0.40 -1.18 -4.31
CA THR A 54 -0.83 -2.56 -3.98
C THR A 54 -1.83 -2.55 -2.83
N SER A 55 -1.58 -1.79 -1.76
CA SER A 55 -2.51 -1.67 -0.63
C SER A 55 -3.86 -1.11 -1.05
N ILE A 56 -3.88 -0.05 -1.86
CA ILE A 56 -5.12 0.55 -2.37
C ILE A 56 -5.91 -0.47 -3.21
N ALA A 57 -5.24 -1.18 -4.11
CA ALA A 57 -5.87 -2.21 -4.93
C ALA A 57 -6.48 -3.32 -4.04
N ASN A 58 -5.75 -3.77 -3.02
CA ASN A 58 -6.23 -4.80 -2.09
C ASN A 58 -7.47 -4.35 -1.31
N VAL A 59 -7.53 -3.09 -0.88
CA VAL A 59 -8.72 -2.55 -0.21
C VAL A 59 -9.94 -2.59 -1.13
N ALA A 60 -9.79 -2.15 -2.38
CA ALA A 60 -10.89 -2.21 -3.34
C ALA A 60 -11.37 -3.65 -3.59
N ILE A 61 -10.41 -4.59 -3.74
CA ILE A 61 -10.70 -6.02 -3.92
C ILE A 61 -11.45 -6.57 -2.70
N PHE A 62 -11.00 -6.26 -1.50
CA PHE A 62 -11.64 -6.69 -0.26
C PHE A 62 -13.11 -6.27 -0.20
N PHE A 63 -13.40 -4.99 -0.47
CA PHE A 63 -14.79 -4.52 -0.52
C PHE A 63 -15.62 -5.24 -1.60
N GLY A 64 -15.06 -5.45 -2.79
CA GLY A 64 -15.75 -6.20 -3.83
C GLY A 64 -16.06 -7.64 -3.41
N VAL A 65 -15.12 -8.32 -2.75
CA VAL A 65 -15.32 -9.70 -2.26
C VAL A 65 -16.37 -9.75 -1.15
N VAL A 66 -16.31 -8.84 -0.17
CA VAL A 66 -17.28 -8.80 0.94
C VAL A 66 -18.69 -8.48 0.41
N SER A 67 -18.82 -7.50 -0.48
CA SER A 67 -20.11 -7.18 -1.11
C SER A 67 -20.67 -8.36 -1.91
N GLY A 68 -19.82 -9.04 -2.70
CA GLY A 68 -20.22 -10.24 -3.43
C GLY A 68 -20.65 -11.37 -2.50
N TRP A 69 -19.91 -11.58 -1.41
CA TRP A 69 -20.24 -12.58 -0.39
C TRP A 69 -21.63 -12.32 0.23
N LEU A 70 -21.90 -11.10 0.69
CA LEU A 70 -23.18 -10.74 1.31
C LEU A 70 -24.37 -10.93 0.35
N ILE A 71 -24.18 -10.60 -0.93
CA ILE A 71 -25.22 -10.84 -1.95
C ILE A 71 -25.46 -12.34 -2.12
N LEU A 72 -24.40 -13.16 -2.18
CA LEU A 72 -24.51 -14.60 -2.39
C LEU A 72 -25.09 -15.34 -1.19
N THR A 73 -24.85 -14.87 0.03
CA THR A 73 -25.42 -15.47 1.25
C THR A 73 -26.85 -15.01 1.53
N GLY A 74 -27.34 -13.97 0.84
CA GLY A 74 -28.65 -13.38 1.07
C GLY A 74 -28.70 -12.42 2.26
N ASP A 75 -27.53 -12.04 2.80
CA ASP A 75 -27.42 -11.07 3.90
C ASP A 75 -27.44 -9.61 3.40
N ALA A 76 -27.54 -9.40 2.08
CA ALA A 76 -27.60 -8.09 1.47
C ALA A 76 -29.04 -7.54 1.48
N GLU A 77 -29.23 -6.40 2.15
CA GLU A 77 -30.46 -5.62 2.08
C GLU A 77 -30.81 -5.23 0.62
N PRO A 78 -32.08 -5.31 0.18
CA PRO A 78 -32.46 -4.98 -1.20
C PRO A 78 -32.02 -3.58 -1.64
N ALA A 79 -32.11 -2.60 -0.75
CA ALA A 79 -31.67 -1.23 -1.01
C ALA A 79 -30.14 -1.10 -1.21
N ALA A 80 -29.37 -2.05 -0.68
CA ALA A 80 -27.91 -2.07 -0.77
C ALA A 80 -27.37 -2.84 -1.98
N LEU A 81 -28.21 -3.55 -2.75
CA LEU A 81 -27.76 -4.38 -3.88
C LEU A 81 -27.03 -3.58 -4.96
N VAL A 82 -27.56 -2.41 -5.33
CA VAL A 82 -26.92 -1.52 -6.32
C VAL A 82 -25.56 -1.02 -5.81
N PRO A 83 -25.44 -0.39 -4.62
CA PRO A 83 -24.15 0.06 -4.14
C PRO A 83 -23.15 -1.09 -3.88
N MET A 84 -23.60 -2.25 -3.41
CA MET A 84 -22.75 -3.44 -3.29
C MET A 84 -22.22 -3.92 -4.64
N SER A 85 -23.06 -3.89 -5.69
CA SER A 85 -22.64 -4.22 -7.06
C SER A 85 -21.58 -3.24 -7.59
N VAL A 86 -21.70 -1.95 -7.26
CA VAL A 86 -20.69 -0.93 -7.57
C VAL A 86 -19.36 -1.26 -6.90
N SER A 87 -19.37 -1.69 -5.63
CA SER A 87 -18.16 -2.15 -4.92
C SER A 87 -17.53 -3.37 -5.58
N ILE A 88 -18.33 -4.32 -6.09
CA ILE A 88 -17.82 -5.49 -6.83
C ILE A 88 -17.05 -5.05 -8.07
N VAL A 89 -17.62 -4.13 -8.86
CA VAL A 89 -16.92 -3.58 -10.05
C VAL A 89 -15.62 -2.88 -9.63
N GLY A 90 -15.64 -2.11 -8.53
CA GLY A 90 -14.44 -1.52 -7.95
C GLY A 90 -13.36 -2.55 -7.60
N GLY A 91 -13.76 -3.67 -6.99
CA GLY A 91 -12.86 -4.79 -6.68
C GLY A 91 -12.26 -5.44 -7.94
N VAL A 92 -13.06 -5.67 -8.98
CA VAL A 92 -12.60 -6.21 -10.27
C VAL A 92 -11.58 -5.28 -10.94
N LEU A 93 -11.82 -3.96 -10.91
CA LEU A 93 -10.83 -2.99 -11.38
C LEU A 93 -9.55 -3.04 -10.53
N GLY A 94 -9.67 -3.22 -9.21
CA GLY A 94 -8.56 -3.45 -8.30
C GLY A 94 -7.70 -4.65 -8.72
N VAL A 95 -8.31 -5.81 -9.00
CA VAL A 95 -7.61 -7.00 -9.52
C VAL A 95 -6.90 -6.69 -10.84
N SER A 96 -7.57 -5.97 -11.73
CA SER A 96 -7.05 -5.63 -13.06
C SER A 96 -5.77 -4.79 -12.99
N THR A 97 -5.54 -4.04 -11.90
CA THR A 97 -4.29 -3.29 -11.72
C THR A 97 -3.05 -4.19 -11.62
N TYR A 98 -3.19 -5.46 -11.23
CA TYR A 98 -2.10 -6.44 -11.20
C TYR A 98 -1.81 -7.05 -12.58
N LEU A 99 -2.81 -7.07 -13.46
CA LEU A 99 -2.70 -7.65 -14.80
C LEU A 99 -2.11 -6.66 -15.81
N VAL A 100 -2.32 -5.36 -15.60
CA VAL A 100 -1.88 -4.31 -16.52
C VAL A 100 -0.43 -3.90 -16.27
N ARG A 101 0.45 -4.18 -17.25
CA ARG A 101 1.87 -3.78 -17.22
C ARG A 101 2.12 -2.30 -17.59
N ARG A 102 1.20 -1.66 -18.32
CA ARG A 102 1.33 -0.26 -18.74
C ARG A 102 0.98 0.68 -17.58
N GLN A 103 1.98 1.42 -17.09
CA GLN A 103 1.82 2.33 -15.94
C GLN A 103 0.67 3.35 -16.03
N PRO A 104 0.42 4.05 -17.15
CA PRO A 104 -0.65 5.05 -17.18
C PRO A 104 -2.04 4.39 -17.03
N PHE A 105 -2.26 3.25 -17.68
CA PHE A 105 -3.52 2.50 -17.57
C PHE A 105 -3.73 1.93 -16.18
N ALA A 106 -2.69 1.36 -15.56
CA ALA A 106 -2.79 0.85 -14.19
C ALA A 106 -3.19 1.95 -13.19
N ARG A 107 -2.76 3.20 -13.42
CA ARG A 107 -3.16 4.35 -12.58
C ARG A 107 -4.65 4.69 -12.76
N TYR A 108 -5.16 4.75 -14.00
CA TYR A 108 -6.58 5.01 -14.24
C TYR A 108 -7.48 3.91 -13.68
N LEU A 109 -7.06 2.64 -13.81
CA LEU A 109 -7.78 1.51 -13.20
C LEU A 109 -7.82 1.61 -11.68
N LEU A 110 -6.71 2.00 -11.05
CA LEU A 110 -6.67 2.20 -9.60
C LEU A 110 -7.59 3.35 -9.17
N ILE A 111 -7.59 4.46 -9.91
CA ILE A 111 -8.49 5.60 -9.62
C ILE A 111 -9.94 5.14 -9.74
N GLY A 112 -10.30 4.44 -10.81
CA GLY A 112 -11.63 3.87 -11.00
C GLY A 112 -12.01 2.91 -9.87
N ALA A 113 -11.10 2.01 -9.48
CA ALA A 113 -11.29 1.09 -8.36
C ALA A 113 -11.59 1.82 -7.05
N VAL A 114 -10.83 2.88 -6.74
CA VAL A 114 -11.03 3.70 -5.54
C VAL A 114 -12.36 4.42 -5.59
N VAL A 115 -12.68 5.09 -6.70
CA VAL A 115 -13.94 5.83 -6.84
C VAL A 115 -15.13 4.90 -6.66
N LEU A 116 -15.14 3.75 -7.32
CA LEU A 116 -16.23 2.78 -7.19
C LEU A 116 -16.28 2.17 -5.79
N ALA A 117 -15.14 1.86 -5.16
CA ALA A 117 -15.13 1.38 -3.78
C ALA A 117 -15.73 2.40 -2.81
N VAL A 118 -15.37 3.68 -2.95
CA VAL A 118 -15.92 4.77 -2.11
C VAL A 118 -17.40 4.98 -2.37
N VAL A 119 -17.82 5.05 -3.64
CA VAL A 119 -19.23 5.25 -4.02
C VAL A 119 -20.09 4.07 -3.56
N GLY A 120 -19.64 2.84 -3.78
CA GLY A 120 -20.34 1.64 -3.34
C GLY A 120 -20.43 1.54 -1.82
N LEU A 121 -19.36 1.86 -1.10
CA LEU A 121 -19.38 1.89 0.37
C LEU A 121 -20.33 2.98 0.89
N ALA A 122 -20.21 4.22 0.41
CA ALA A 122 -21.06 5.32 0.81
C ALA A 122 -22.53 5.04 0.50
N GLY A 123 -22.83 4.50 -0.69
CA GLY A 123 -24.18 4.10 -1.06
C GLY A 123 -24.73 3.00 -0.15
N THR A 124 -23.90 2.03 0.25
CA THR A 124 -24.32 0.97 1.20
C THR A 124 -24.66 1.57 2.57
N VAL A 125 -23.82 2.49 3.07
CA VAL A 125 -24.05 3.19 4.35
C VAL A 125 -25.33 4.04 4.29
N ILE A 126 -25.56 4.75 3.19
CA ILE A 126 -26.79 5.54 3.01
C ILE A 126 -28.02 4.62 2.92
N ALA A 127 -27.94 3.53 2.15
CA ALA A 127 -29.03 2.56 2.02
C ALA A 127 -29.38 1.92 3.38
N SER A 128 -28.37 1.61 4.20
CA SER A 128 -28.58 1.03 5.53
C SER A 128 -29.28 1.99 6.51
N GLN A 129 -29.07 3.31 6.36
CA GLN A 129 -29.76 4.32 7.17
C GLN A 129 -31.20 4.54 6.71
N ALA A 130 -31.46 4.40 5.41
CA ALA A 130 -32.82 4.51 4.86
C ALA A 130 -33.71 3.29 5.19
N ALA A 131 -33.12 2.20 5.65
CA ALA A 131 -33.81 0.97 6.03
C ALA A 131 -34.11 0.87 7.55
N GLN A 132 -33.66 1.85 8.35
CA GLN A 132 -33.99 2.00 9.78
C GLN A 132 -35.26 2.83 9.98
#